data_AF-A0A0L6WH68-F1
#
_entry.id   AF-A0A0L6WH68-F1
#
_cell.length_a   1.000
_cell.length_b   1.000
_cell.length_c   1.000
_cell.angle_alpha   90.00
_cell.angle_beta   90.00
_cell.angle_gamma   90.00
#
_symmetry.space_group_name_H-M   'P 1'
#
loop_
_entity.id
_entity.type
_entity.pdbx_description
1 polymer ?
#
loop_
_entity_poly.entity_id
_entity_poly.type
_entity_poly.pdbx_seq_one_letter_code
_entity_poly.pdbx_strand_id
1 'polypeptide(L)'
;MFIEVLIRGSSSCAKESLLWDHRRWLFNRIYKGRLHLSTHDRSRKWTTSSDLSPLPNIPPDVIKRELSVIRRACESHPRNYHAWTHWHFLMDILHTALFVHEVFPDLYIDILIQELNALKDWVEHHVSDHSSVFRLCCLGRLFDDLETHPSCTRRKIFITNRSLVEHALSLLTAYPSHESLWIYLRDSAILLPASERHSLMEEIKSSPLIHSPFSKRFATLDIV
;
A
#
# COMPACT_ATOMS: atom_id res chain seq x y z
N MET A 1 17.56 16.81 -5.50
CA MET A 1 18.51 16.72 -4.35
C MET A 1 19.50 15.59 -4.65
N PHE A 2 20.81 15.76 -4.49
CA PHE A 2 21.87 14.83 -4.97
C PHE A 2 21.60 13.31 -4.75
N ILE A 3 21.07 12.92 -3.60
CA ILE A 3 20.72 11.51 -3.29
C ILE A 3 19.65 10.94 -4.24
N GLU A 4 18.69 11.77 -4.68
CA GLU A 4 17.72 11.34 -5.69
C GLU A 4 18.42 10.97 -7.00
N VAL A 5 19.42 11.77 -7.41
CA VAL A 5 20.19 11.50 -8.63
C VAL A 5 20.98 10.21 -8.49
N LEU A 6 21.56 9.95 -7.31
CA LEU A 6 22.27 8.70 -7.04
C LEU A 6 21.34 7.47 -7.07
N ILE A 7 20.20 7.53 -6.37
CA ILE A 7 19.24 6.42 -6.32
C ILE A 7 18.68 6.11 -7.72
N ARG A 8 18.43 7.14 -8.54
CA ARG A 8 17.90 6.98 -9.90
C ARG A 8 18.97 6.64 -10.94
N GLY A 9 20.19 7.12 -10.75
CA GLY A 9 21.25 7.06 -11.75
C GLY A 9 22.09 5.79 -11.69
N SER A 10 22.00 5.02 -10.60
CA SER A 10 22.74 3.77 -10.44
C SER A 10 21.93 2.73 -9.68
N SER A 11 21.79 1.54 -10.28
CA SER A 11 21.12 0.39 -9.66
C SER A 11 21.88 -0.16 -8.45
N SER A 12 23.21 0.06 -8.36
CA SER A 12 23.97 -0.28 -7.16
C SER A 12 23.61 0.65 -6.01
N CYS A 13 23.58 1.96 -6.27
CA CYS A 13 23.19 2.96 -5.27
C CYS A 13 21.75 2.76 -4.78
N ALA A 14 20.82 2.37 -5.66
CA ALA A 14 19.43 2.12 -5.27
C ALA A 14 19.28 1.02 -4.21
N LYS A 15 20.26 0.11 -4.08
CA LYS A 15 20.26 -1.00 -3.11
C LYS A 15 20.96 -0.66 -1.79
N GLU A 16 21.66 0.47 -1.73
CA GLU A 16 22.45 0.82 -0.54
C GLU A 16 21.53 1.32 0.59
N SER A 17 21.44 0.55 1.67
CA SER A 17 20.66 0.89 2.86
C SER A 17 20.99 2.28 3.40
N LEU A 18 22.29 2.62 3.46
CA LEU A 18 22.81 3.89 3.95
C LEU A 18 22.23 5.10 3.22
N LEU A 19 21.99 5.01 1.91
CA LEU A 19 21.42 6.12 1.14
C LEU A 19 19.95 6.37 1.52
N TRP A 20 19.18 5.30 1.73
CA TRP A 20 17.79 5.39 2.17
C TRP A 20 17.67 5.84 3.63
N ASP A 21 18.54 5.35 4.51
CA ASP A 21 18.62 5.80 5.91
C ASP A 21 18.99 7.28 5.99
N HIS A 22 20.02 7.70 5.25
CA HIS A 22 20.42 9.10 5.21
C HIS A 22 19.32 10.00 4.63
N ARG A 23 18.57 9.52 3.63
CA ARG A 23 17.40 10.23 3.08
C ARG A 23 16.30 10.44 4.12
N ARG A 24 15.92 9.40 4.88
CA ARG A 24 14.96 9.52 6.00
C ARG A 24 15.48 10.46 7.10
N TRP A 25 16.76 10.38 7.41
CA TRP A 25 17.41 11.29 8.36
C TRP A 25 17.34 12.76 7.90
N LEU A 26 17.57 13.03 6.61
CA LEU A 26 17.44 14.38 6.04
C LEU A 26 16.02 14.91 6.16
N PHE A 27 15.00 14.09 5.89
CA PHE A 27 13.61 14.51 6.05
C PHE A 27 13.26 14.88 7.48
N ASN A 28 13.75 14.11 8.46
CA ASN A 28 13.61 14.45 9.87
C ASN A 28 14.26 15.80 10.24
N ARG A 29 15.29 16.24 9.53
CA ARG A 29 16.00 17.51 9.80
C ARG A 29 15.45 18.71 9.04
N ILE A 30 15.08 18.50 7.77
CA ILE A 30 14.56 19.56 6.90
C ILE A 30 13.13 19.91 7.30
N TYR A 31 12.28 18.90 7.48
CA TYR A 31 10.88 19.07 7.84
C TYR A 31 10.70 19.00 9.35
N LYS A 32 11.03 20.11 10.04
CA LYS A 32 11.04 20.20 11.51
C LYS A 32 9.66 20.10 12.15
N GLY A 33 8.58 20.33 11.40
CA GLY A 33 7.22 20.07 11.87
C GLY A 33 7.10 18.60 12.26
N ARG A 34 6.48 18.33 13.41
CA ARG A 34 6.31 16.97 13.94
C ARG A 34 4.84 16.62 13.92
N LEU A 35 4.51 15.57 13.18
CA LEU A 35 3.19 14.98 13.18
C LEU A 35 3.14 13.97 14.33
N HIS A 36 2.10 14.09 15.14
CA HIS A 36 1.85 13.20 16.26
C HIS A 36 0.36 12.86 16.30
N LEU A 37 0.05 11.58 16.16
CA LEU A 37 -1.31 11.07 16.39
C LEU A 37 -1.63 11.16 17.88
N SER A 38 -2.79 11.71 18.23
CA SER A 38 -3.23 11.72 19.63
C SER A 38 -3.34 10.28 20.15
N THR A 39 -3.13 10.05 21.45
CA THR A 39 -3.27 8.71 22.04
C THR A 39 -4.69 8.16 21.96
N HIS A 40 -5.68 9.01 21.68
CA HIS A 40 -7.08 8.68 21.53
C HIS A 40 -7.49 8.35 20.08
N ASP A 41 -6.80 8.90 19.07
CA ASP A 41 -7.02 8.60 17.63
C ASP A 41 -6.20 7.40 17.16
N ARG A 42 -5.86 6.49 18.07
CA ARG A 42 -5.09 5.29 17.77
C ARG A 42 -5.96 4.29 17.00
N SER A 43 -6.25 4.58 15.73
CA SER A 43 -6.28 3.47 14.79
C SER A 43 -4.88 2.88 14.71
N ARG A 44 -4.63 1.86 15.54
CA ARG A 44 -3.40 1.06 15.51
C ARG A 44 -3.41 0.01 14.39
N LYS A 45 -4.41 0.04 13.50
CA LYS A 45 -4.57 -1.01 12.47
C LYS A 45 -3.56 -0.87 11.34
N TRP A 46 -3.14 0.36 11.03
CA TRP A 46 -2.18 0.63 9.96
C TRP A 46 -0.72 0.65 10.43
N THR A 47 -0.41 1.44 11.47
CA THR A 47 0.98 1.81 11.81
C THR A 47 1.79 0.60 12.27
N THR A 48 2.87 0.28 11.57
CA THR A 48 3.75 -0.86 11.91
C THR A 48 4.95 -0.46 12.77
N SER A 49 5.23 0.84 12.92
CA SER A 49 6.34 1.28 13.78
C SER A 49 5.94 1.18 15.26
N SER A 50 6.56 0.26 16.00
CA SER A 50 6.48 0.20 17.47
C SER A 50 6.90 1.52 18.13
N ASP A 51 7.72 2.29 17.42
CA ASP A 51 8.22 3.57 17.86
C ASP A 51 7.34 4.66 17.29
N LEU A 52 6.39 5.15 18.10
CA LEU A 52 5.62 6.38 17.91
C LEU A 52 6.52 7.63 17.92
N SER A 53 7.71 7.53 17.33
CA SER A 53 8.61 8.65 17.14
C SER A 53 7.89 9.68 16.24
N PRO A 54 7.97 10.97 16.60
CA PRO A 54 7.21 11.98 15.89
C PRO A 54 7.69 12.06 14.44
N LEU A 55 6.76 11.84 13.51
CA LEU A 55 7.04 11.80 12.08
C LEU A 55 7.29 13.22 11.54
N PRO A 56 8.13 13.38 10.51
CA PRO A 56 8.33 14.69 9.89
C PRO A 56 7.06 15.13 9.13
N ASN A 57 6.72 16.41 9.24
CA ASN A 57 5.63 17.02 8.49
C ASN A 57 6.10 17.37 7.07
N ILE A 58 6.05 16.39 6.17
CA ILE A 58 6.51 16.53 4.77
C ILE A 58 5.37 17.11 3.90
N PRO A 59 5.62 18.15 3.09
CA PRO A 59 4.65 18.70 2.15
C PRO A 59 4.17 17.67 1.10
N PRO A 60 2.89 17.75 0.65
CA PRO A 60 2.33 16.82 -0.33
C PRO A 60 3.12 16.69 -1.65
N ASP A 61 3.66 17.79 -2.17
CA ASP A 61 4.44 17.81 -3.42
C ASP A 61 5.77 17.06 -3.29
N VAL A 62 6.36 17.08 -2.09
CA VAL A 62 7.58 16.34 -1.78
C VAL A 62 7.24 14.86 -1.72
N ILE A 63 6.16 14.47 -1.04
CA ILE A 63 5.72 13.06 -0.95
C ILE A 63 5.48 12.48 -2.36
N LYS A 64 4.77 13.22 -3.24
CA LYS A 64 4.56 12.79 -4.64
C LYS A 64 5.87 12.54 -5.39
N ARG A 65 6.85 13.42 -5.21
CA ARG A 65 8.19 13.25 -5.80
C ARG A 65 8.90 12.01 -5.24
N GLU A 66 8.78 11.78 -3.94
CA GLU A 66 9.38 10.60 -3.29
C GLU A 66 8.81 9.28 -3.77
N LEU A 67 7.48 9.19 -3.94
CA LEU A 67 6.84 8.00 -4.52
C LEU A 67 7.34 7.73 -5.94
N SER A 68 7.65 8.76 -6.73
CA SER A 68 8.32 8.60 -8.03
C SER A 68 9.76 8.09 -7.92
N VAL A 69 10.52 8.50 -6.90
CA VAL A 69 11.87 7.96 -6.64
C VAL A 69 11.82 6.48 -6.27
N ILE A 70 10.88 6.09 -5.41
CA ILE A 70 10.66 4.69 -5.02
C ILE A 70 10.35 3.84 -6.26
N ARG A 71 9.38 4.26 -7.09
CA ARG A 71 9.01 3.51 -8.31
C ARG A 71 10.21 3.29 -9.23
N ARG A 72 10.99 4.33 -9.52
CA ARG A 72 12.21 4.21 -10.34
C ARG A 72 13.27 3.29 -9.73
N ALA A 73 13.40 3.30 -8.40
CA ALA A 73 14.30 2.38 -7.71
C ALA A 73 13.81 0.93 -7.82
N CYS A 74 12.50 0.69 -7.79
CA CYS A 74 11.88 -0.61 -8.00
C CYS A 74 11.94 -1.09 -9.47
N GLU A 75 11.91 -0.17 -10.45
CA GLU A 75 12.14 -0.49 -11.88
C GLU A 75 13.57 -0.98 -12.09
N SER A 76 14.54 -0.30 -11.46
CA SER A 76 15.96 -0.64 -11.56
C SER A 76 16.33 -1.89 -10.76
N HIS A 77 15.61 -2.15 -9.67
CA HIS A 77 15.78 -3.31 -8.84
C HIS A 77 14.43 -3.83 -8.33
N PRO A 78 13.83 -4.82 -9.02
CA PRO A 78 12.58 -5.42 -8.57
C PRO A 78 12.70 -5.91 -7.13
N ARG A 79 11.64 -5.72 -6.33
CA ARG A 79 11.60 -6.09 -4.91
C ARG A 79 12.64 -5.37 -4.03
N ASN A 80 13.03 -4.15 -4.39
CA ASN A 80 13.94 -3.33 -3.59
C ASN A 80 13.38 -3.09 -2.18
N TYR A 81 13.92 -3.84 -1.21
CA TYR A 81 13.47 -3.80 0.18
C TYR A 81 13.55 -2.39 0.76
N HIS A 82 14.65 -1.67 0.52
CA HIS A 82 14.86 -0.35 1.08
C HIS A 82 13.92 0.71 0.48
N ALA A 83 13.60 0.61 -0.81
CA ALA A 83 12.60 1.46 -1.43
C ALA A 83 11.21 1.20 -0.83
N TRP A 84 10.84 -0.07 -0.60
CA TRP A 84 9.58 -0.43 0.03
C TRP A 84 9.50 -0.09 1.53
N THR A 85 10.62 -0.09 2.25
CA THR A 85 10.70 0.43 3.62
C THR A 85 10.50 1.95 3.62
N HIS A 86 11.10 2.67 2.66
CA HIS A 86 10.88 4.11 2.52
C HIS A 86 9.44 4.44 2.13
N TRP A 87 8.81 3.60 1.29
CA TRP A 87 7.38 3.70 0.97
C TRP A 87 6.50 3.62 2.22
N HIS A 88 6.72 2.63 3.10
CA HIS A 88 5.95 2.51 4.35
C HIS A 88 6.12 3.75 5.23
N PHE A 89 7.36 4.27 5.34
CA PHE A 89 7.63 5.50 6.07
C PHE A 89 6.81 6.70 5.52
N LEU A 90 6.65 6.82 4.20
CA LEU A 90 5.80 7.86 3.60
C LEU A 90 4.31 7.61 3.85
N MET A 91 3.86 6.35 3.83
CA MET A 91 2.48 6.01 4.13
C MET A 91 2.12 6.32 5.60
N ASP A 92 3.03 6.07 6.54
CA ASP A 92 2.85 6.45 7.95
C ASP A 92 2.71 7.98 8.09
N ILE A 93 3.48 8.75 7.32
CA ILE A 93 3.35 10.21 7.26
C ILE A 93 2.00 10.62 6.67
N LEU A 94 1.57 10.01 5.57
CA LEU A 94 0.29 10.29 4.91
C LEU A 94 -0.90 9.98 5.83
N HIS A 95 -0.90 8.79 6.44
CA HIS A 95 -1.91 8.39 7.42
C HIS A 95 -1.98 9.39 8.57
N THR A 96 -0.85 9.68 9.21
CA THR A 96 -0.80 10.65 10.32
C THR A 96 -1.24 12.06 9.88
N ALA A 97 -0.82 12.50 8.69
CA ALA A 97 -1.17 13.81 8.12
C ALA A 97 -2.68 13.97 7.92
N LEU A 98 -3.40 12.92 7.54
CA LEU A 98 -4.86 12.96 7.33
C LEU A 98 -5.66 13.26 8.60
N PHE A 99 -5.15 12.84 9.76
CA PHE A 99 -5.79 13.08 11.06
C PHE A 99 -5.33 14.38 11.71
N VAL A 100 -4.10 14.81 11.46
CA VAL A 100 -3.53 16.02 12.06
C VAL A 100 -3.89 17.28 11.27
N HIS A 101 -3.92 17.21 9.93
CA HIS A 101 -4.18 18.38 9.09
C HIS A 101 -5.67 18.55 8.81
N GLU A 102 -6.28 19.56 9.44
CA GLU A 102 -7.67 19.92 9.18
C GLU A 102 -7.86 20.63 7.82
N VAL A 103 -6.80 21.28 7.30
CA VAL A 103 -6.89 22.21 6.16
C VAL A 103 -6.70 21.56 4.80
N PHE A 104 -5.80 20.57 4.68
CA PHE A 104 -5.45 19.96 3.38
C PHE A 104 -5.65 18.43 3.28
N PRO A 105 -6.68 17.85 3.91
CA PRO A 105 -6.87 16.41 3.92
C PRO A 105 -7.06 15.82 2.51
N ASP A 106 -7.77 16.53 1.63
CA ASP A 106 -8.12 16.03 0.30
C ASP A 106 -6.87 15.84 -0.57
N LEU A 107 -5.85 16.70 -0.42
CA LEU A 107 -4.57 16.55 -1.13
C LEU A 107 -3.83 15.28 -0.72
N TYR A 108 -3.93 14.88 0.56
CA TYR A 108 -3.30 13.65 1.05
C TYR A 108 -4.10 12.41 0.62
N ILE A 109 -5.43 12.48 0.61
CA ILE A 109 -6.30 11.43 0.06
C ILE A 109 -6.00 11.22 -1.43
N ASP A 110 -5.89 12.30 -2.21
CA ASP A 110 -5.56 12.23 -3.63
C ASP A 110 -4.22 11.53 -3.88
N ILE A 111 -3.23 11.75 -3.02
CA ILE A 111 -1.94 11.05 -3.11
C ILE A 111 -2.13 9.54 -2.87
N LEU A 112 -2.89 9.15 -1.86
CA LEU A 112 -3.15 7.73 -1.58
C LEU A 112 -3.92 7.06 -2.73
N ILE A 113 -4.92 7.73 -3.31
CA ILE A 113 -5.67 7.22 -4.47
C ILE A 113 -4.75 7.05 -5.68
N GLN A 114 -3.90 8.06 -5.96
CA GLN A 114 -2.91 7.99 -7.04
C GLN A 114 -1.93 6.84 -6.82
N GLU A 115 -1.48 6.63 -5.59
CA GLU A 115 -0.56 5.54 -5.26
C GLU A 115 -1.25 4.18 -5.37
N LEU A 116 -2.53 4.07 -5.00
CA LEU A 116 -3.30 2.85 -5.18
C LEU A 116 -3.39 2.45 -6.65
N ASN A 117 -3.77 3.39 -7.51
CA ASN A 117 -3.85 3.14 -8.95
C ASN A 117 -2.48 2.80 -9.53
N ALA A 118 -1.42 3.52 -9.14
CA ALA A 118 -0.06 3.22 -9.58
C ALA A 118 0.41 1.82 -9.15
N LEU A 119 0.04 1.35 -7.96
CA LEU A 119 0.35 -0.01 -7.50
C LEU A 119 -0.49 -1.07 -8.23
N LYS A 120 -1.76 -0.79 -8.54
CA LYS A 120 -2.56 -1.67 -9.39
C LYS A 120 -1.91 -1.85 -10.76
N ASP A 121 -1.63 -0.74 -11.44
CA ASP A 121 -0.94 -0.73 -12.73
C ASP A 121 0.40 -1.48 -12.66
N TRP A 122 1.16 -1.29 -11.58
CA TRP A 122 2.42 -2.02 -11.39
C TRP A 122 2.23 -3.53 -11.31
N VAL A 123 1.26 -3.99 -10.52
CA VAL A 123 0.95 -5.41 -10.33
C VAL A 123 0.47 -6.05 -11.63
N GLU A 124 -0.31 -5.34 -12.45
CA GLU A 124 -0.74 -5.79 -13.78
C GLU A 124 0.45 -6.11 -14.69
N HIS A 125 1.52 -5.31 -14.63
CA HIS A 125 2.74 -5.50 -15.42
C HIS A 125 3.77 -6.43 -14.76
N HIS A 126 3.64 -6.70 -13.46
CA HIS A 126 4.61 -7.46 -12.66
C HIS A 126 3.91 -8.51 -11.78
N VAL A 127 3.10 -9.38 -12.38
CA VAL A 127 2.23 -10.35 -11.68
C VAL A 127 2.95 -11.28 -10.69
N SER A 128 4.26 -11.53 -10.88
CA SER A 128 5.10 -12.33 -9.98
C SER A 128 5.73 -11.54 -8.83
N ASP A 129 5.48 -10.23 -8.74
CA ASP A 129 5.99 -9.37 -7.69
C ASP A 129 5.08 -9.39 -6.46
N HIS A 130 5.26 -10.44 -5.63
CA HIS A 130 4.60 -10.56 -4.34
C HIS A 130 4.83 -9.35 -3.42
N SER A 131 5.95 -8.62 -3.61
CA SER A 131 6.22 -7.46 -2.78
C SER A 131 5.25 -6.32 -3.10
N SER A 132 5.00 -6.06 -4.38
CA SER A 132 4.04 -5.03 -4.80
C SER A 132 2.60 -5.42 -4.44
N VAL A 133 2.23 -6.70 -4.59
CA VAL A 133 0.93 -7.23 -4.11
C VAL A 133 0.72 -6.97 -2.62
N PHE A 134 1.71 -7.28 -1.78
CA PHE A 134 1.60 -7.05 -0.34
C PHE A 134 1.36 -5.55 -0.02
N ARG A 135 1.99 -4.64 -0.77
CA ARG A 135 1.88 -3.17 -0.57
C ARG A 135 0.50 -2.68 -0.99
N LEU A 136 -0.03 -3.22 -2.09
CA LEU A 136 -1.39 -2.96 -2.54
C LEU A 136 -2.43 -3.41 -1.50
N CYS A 137 -2.28 -4.60 -0.92
CA CYS A 137 -3.14 -5.07 0.17
C CYS A 137 -3.01 -4.23 1.44
N CYS A 138 -1.80 -3.81 1.79
CA CYS A 138 -1.58 -2.85 2.87
C CYS A 138 -2.39 -1.57 2.61
N LEU A 139 -2.26 -0.98 1.42
CA LEU A 139 -2.98 0.24 1.08
C LEU A 139 -4.51 0.04 1.12
N GLY A 140 -5.02 -1.12 0.72
CA GLY A 140 -6.42 -1.49 0.92
C GLY A 140 -6.86 -1.46 2.40
N ARG A 141 -6.06 -2.04 3.31
CA ARG A 141 -6.31 -1.95 4.76
C ARG A 141 -6.27 -0.52 5.29
N LEU A 142 -5.39 0.32 4.74
CA LEU A 142 -5.34 1.74 5.09
C LEU A 142 -6.66 2.43 4.70
N PHE A 143 -7.19 2.15 3.51
CA PHE A 143 -8.47 2.71 3.07
C PHE A 143 -9.65 2.22 3.92
N ASP A 144 -9.71 0.92 4.23
CA ASP A 144 -10.70 0.35 5.14
C ASP A 144 -10.66 1.04 6.52
N ASP A 145 -9.46 1.26 7.05
CA ASP A 145 -9.26 1.99 8.30
C ASP A 145 -9.79 3.43 8.23
N LEU A 146 -9.48 4.14 7.15
CA LEU A 146 -9.96 5.51 6.93
C LEU A 146 -11.48 5.57 6.80
N GLU A 147 -12.12 4.62 6.13
CA GLU A 147 -13.58 4.58 5.98
C GLU A 147 -14.28 4.39 7.34
N THR A 148 -13.73 3.52 8.19
CA THR A 148 -14.28 3.25 9.53
C THR A 148 -14.07 4.41 10.52
N HIS A 149 -13.19 5.36 10.22
CA HIS A 149 -12.88 6.45 11.13
C HIS A 149 -13.90 7.61 11.02
N PRO A 150 -14.58 8.02 12.11
CA PRO A 150 -15.67 9.01 12.07
C PRO A 150 -15.31 10.35 11.41
N SER A 151 -14.07 10.81 11.62
CA SER A 151 -13.53 12.05 11.04
C SER A 151 -13.34 11.98 9.51
N CYS A 152 -13.19 10.77 8.98
CA CYS A 152 -12.95 10.50 7.57
C CYS A 152 -14.22 10.05 6.84
N THR A 153 -15.21 9.45 7.53
CA THR A 153 -16.52 9.05 6.98
C THR A 153 -17.28 10.20 6.29
N ARG A 154 -17.02 11.46 6.68
CA ARG A 154 -17.62 12.63 6.03
C ARG A 154 -17.04 12.90 4.64
N ARG A 155 -15.84 12.40 4.34
CA ARG A 155 -15.14 12.52 3.05
C ARG A 155 -15.41 11.22 2.29
N LYS A 156 -16.17 11.31 1.20
CA LYS A 156 -16.56 10.16 0.36
C LYS A 156 -15.34 9.57 -0.37
N ILE A 157 -14.47 8.86 0.35
CA ILE A 157 -13.42 8.05 -0.24
C ILE A 157 -14.12 6.79 -0.76
N PHE A 158 -14.50 6.76 -2.04
CA PHE A 158 -15.12 5.58 -2.64
C PHE A 158 -14.06 4.68 -3.26
N ILE A 159 -13.23 4.05 -2.44
CA ILE A 159 -12.46 2.88 -2.89
C ILE A 159 -13.10 1.68 -2.23
N THR A 160 -13.99 1.02 -2.97
CA THR A 160 -14.62 -0.18 -2.43
C THR A 160 -13.57 -1.27 -2.28
N ASN A 161 -13.52 -1.92 -1.12
CA ASN A 161 -12.75 -3.16 -0.90
C ASN A 161 -13.03 -4.18 -2.01
N ARG A 162 -14.25 -4.16 -2.55
CA ARG A 162 -14.69 -4.89 -3.75
C ARG A 162 -13.81 -4.65 -4.99
N SER A 163 -13.38 -3.42 -5.24
CA SER A 163 -12.55 -3.09 -6.41
C SER A 163 -11.18 -3.79 -6.40
N LEU A 164 -10.63 -4.10 -5.21
CA LEU A 164 -9.39 -4.85 -5.08
C LEU A 164 -9.59 -6.33 -5.39
N VAL A 165 -10.71 -6.89 -4.94
CA VAL A 165 -11.08 -8.29 -5.22
C VAL A 165 -11.36 -8.48 -6.71
N GLU A 166 -12.11 -7.57 -7.33
CA GLU A 166 -12.39 -7.60 -8.78
C GLU A 166 -11.10 -7.49 -9.60
N HIS A 167 -10.18 -6.62 -9.18
CA HIS A 167 -8.87 -6.52 -9.81
C HIS A 167 -8.04 -7.81 -9.66
N ALA A 168 -8.01 -8.40 -8.46
CA ALA A 168 -7.32 -9.68 -8.23
C ALA A 168 -7.93 -10.83 -9.05
N LEU A 169 -9.26 -10.90 -9.14
CA LEU A 169 -9.97 -11.87 -9.97
C LEU A 169 -9.64 -11.71 -11.45
N SER A 170 -9.67 -10.48 -11.97
CA SER A 170 -9.31 -10.19 -13.37
C SER A 170 -7.90 -10.70 -13.71
N LEU A 171 -6.94 -10.43 -12.83
CA LEU A 171 -5.57 -10.91 -12.99
C LEU A 171 -5.47 -12.44 -12.89
N LEU A 172 -6.21 -13.08 -11.98
CA LEU A 172 -6.24 -14.53 -11.86
C LEU A 172 -6.86 -15.22 -13.07
N THR A 173 -7.87 -14.61 -13.70
CA THR A 173 -8.45 -15.12 -14.95
C THR A 173 -7.40 -15.13 -16.06
N ALA A 174 -6.54 -14.10 -16.14
CA ALA A 174 -5.47 -14.04 -17.13
C ALA A 174 -4.24 -14.90 -16.77
N TYR A 175 -3.91 -15.03 -15.48
CA TYR A 175 -2.67 -15.61 -14.98
C TYR A 175 -2.90 -16.60 -13.81
N PRO A 176 -3.69 -17.68 -13.99
CA PRO A 176 -4.16 -18.53 -12.90
C PRO A 176 -3.08 -19.35 -12.18
N SER A 177 -1.87 -19.44 -12.76
CA SER A 177 -0.71 -20.17 -12.23
C SER A 177 0.17 -19.35 -11.28
N HIS A 178 -0.09 -18.05 -11.10
CA HIS A 178 0.74 -17.19 -10.25
C HIS A 178 0.24 -17.16 -8.80
N GLU A 179 0.99 -17.80 -7.89
CA GLU A 179 0.66 -17.87 -6.45
C GLU A 179 0.49 -16.49 -5.80
N SER A 180 1.28 -15.50 -6.23
CA SER A 180 1.16 -14.10 -5.77
C SER A 180 -0.24 -13.51 -5.98
N LEU A 181 -0.92 -13.86 -7.07
CA LEU A 181 -2.27 -13.37 -7.36
C LEU A 181 -3.33 -14.09 -6.52
N TRP A 182 -3.11 -15.36 -6.17
CA TRP A 182 -3.97 -16.07 -5.22
C TRP A 182 -3.84 -15.49 -3.81
N ILE A 183 -2.63 -15.12 -3.41
CA ILE A 183 -2.39 -14.39 -2.16
C ILE A 183 -3.06 -13.01 -2.22
N TYR A 184 -2.98 -12.31 -3.36
CA TYR A 184 -3.65 -11.02 -3.55
C TYR A 184 -5.17 -11.14 -3.35
N LEU A 185 -5.80 -12.10 -4.03
CA LEU A 185 -7.24 -12.35 -3.90
C LEU A 185 -7.61 -12.66 -2.45
N ARG A 186 -6.82 -13.50 -1.77
CA ARG A 186 -7.09 -13.86 -0.38
C ARG A 186 -7.02 -12.66 0.55
N ASP A 187 -5.94 -11.90 0.46
CA ASP A 187 -5.69 -10.78 1.35
C ASP A 187 -6.70 -9.63 1.11
N SER A 188 -7.15 -9.44 -0.13
CA SER A 188 -8.22 -8.47 -0.46
C SER A 188 -9.62 -8.97 -0.04
N ALA A 189 -9.89 -10.28 -0.14
CA ALA A 189 -11.16 -10.86 0.29
C ALA A 189 -11.41 -10.71 1.80
N ILE A 190 -10.36 -10.67 2.63
CA ILE A 190 -10.49 -10.42 4.08
C ILE A 190 -11.15 -9.07 4.37
N LEU A 191 -10.99 -8.08 3.48
CA LEU A 191 -11.56 -6.74 3.61
C LEU A 191 -13.06 -6.70 3.27
N LEU A 192 -13.62 -7.77 2.71
CA LEU A 192 -15.04 -7.83 2.38
C LEU A 192 -15.89 -8.24 3.60
N PRO A 193 -17.15 -7.77 3.67
CA PRO A 193 -18.14 -8.30 4.61
C PRO A 193 -18.35 -9.80 4.43
N ALA A 194 -18.69 -10.52 5.51
CA ALA A 194 -18.84 -11.98 5.49
C ALA A 194 -19.81 -12.50 4.40
N SER A 195 -20.90 -11.77 4.13
CA SER A 195 -21.86 -12.11 3.07
C SER A 195 -21.26 -12.05 1.66
N GLU A 196 -20.40 -11.06 1.41
CA GLU A 196 -19.70 -10.92 0.12
C GLU A 196 -18.57 -11.94 -0.02
N ARG A 197 -17.88 -12.27 1.08
CA ARG A 197 -16.86 -13.34 1.09
C ARG A 197 -17.49 -14.68 0.70
N HIS A 198 -18.66 -15.00 1.23
CA HIS A 198 -19.39 -16.21 0.87
C HIS A 198 -19.75 -16.24 -0.63
N SER A 199 -20.27 -15.12 -1.15
CA SER A 199 -20.62 -14.99 -2.57
C SER A 199 -19.39 -15.16 -3.48
N LEU A 200 -18.25 -14.58 -3.10
CA LEU A 200 -16.98 -14.74 -3.80
C LEU A 200 -16.51 -16.21 -3.83
N MET A 201 -16.68 -16.96 -2.73
CA MET A 201 -16.31 -18.38 -2.70
C MET A 201 -17.13 -19.20 -3.70
N GLU A 202 -18.44 -18.94 -3.80
CA GLU A 202 -19.32 -19.63 -4.75
C GLU A 202 -18.99 -19.26 -6.21
N GLU A 203 -18.62 -18.02 -6.47
CA GLU A 203 -18.11 -17.56 -7.77
C GLU A 203 -16.83 -18.31 -8.18
N ILE A 204 -15.87 -18.46 -7.26
CA ILE A 204 -14.61 -19.18 -7.54
C ILE A 204 -14.87 -20.67 -7.77
N LYS A 205 -15.81 -21.28 -7.03
CA LYS A 205 -16.16 -22.69 -7.20
C LYS A 205 -16.81 -22.98 -8.56
N SER A 206 -17.59 -22.04 -9.08
CA SER A 206 -18.25 -22.14 -10.38
C SER A 206 -17.37 -21.71 -11.57
N SER A 207 -16.22 -21.10 -11.29
CA SER A 207 -15.25 -20.60 -12.28
C SER A 207 -14.20 -21.66 -12.68
N PRO A 208 -13.61 -21.58 -13.89
CA PRO A 208 -12.48 -22.40 -14.30
C PRO A 208 -11.27 -22.34 -13.34
N LEU A 209 -11.19 -21.28 -12.52
CA LEU A 209 -10.17 -21.09 -11.50
C LEU A 209 -10.13 -22.24 -10.47
N ILE A 210 -11.23 -22.97 -10.26
CA ILE A 210 -11.27 -24.12 -9.33
C ILE A 210 -10.23 -25.20 -9.67
N HIS A 211 -9.84 -25.33 -10.93
CA HIS A 211 -8.85 -26.32 -11.37
C HIS A 211 -7.40 -25.91 -11.09
N SER A 212 -7.14 -24.67 -10.67
CA SER A 212 -5.80 -24.23 -10.30
C SER A 212 -5.29 -24.99 -9.06
N PRO A 213 -4.00 -25.39 -9.00
CA PRO A 213 -3.44 -26.03 -7.82
C PRO A 213 -3.53 -25.17 -6.55
N PHE A 214 -3.66 -23.85 -6.71
CA PHE A 214 -3.77 -22.90 -5.60
C PHE A 214 -5.20 -22.68 -5.10
N SER A 215 -6.24 -23.09 -5.86
CA SER A 215 -7.64 -22.95 -5.46
C SER A 215 -7.95 -23.70 -4.16
N LYS A 216 -7.37 -24.89 -4.01
CA LYS A 216 -7.52 -25.72 -2.80
C LYS A 216 -6.90 -25.04 -1.58
N ARG A 217 -5.73 -24.41 -1.74
CA ARG A 217 -5.05 -23.67 -0.65
C ARG A 217 -5.85 -22.44 -0.24
N PHE A 218 -6.48 -21.79 -1.20
CA PHE A 218 -7.37 -20.66 -0.96
C PHE A 218 -8.64 -21.09 -0.19
N ALA A 219 -9.23 -22.25 -0.52
CA ALA A 219 -10.44 -22.77 0.14
C ALA A 219 -10.20 -23.34 1.56
N THR A 220 -8.99 -23.82 1.86
CA THR A 220 -8.64 -24.41 3.18
C THR A 220 -8.27 -23.40 4.25
N LEU A 221 -7.99 -22.15 3.87
CA LEU A 221 -7.73 -21.09 4.83
C LEU A 221 -9.07 -20.46 5.15
N ASP A 222 -9.70 -20.95 6.22
CA ASP A 222 -10.88 -20.38 6.84
C ASP A 222 -10.78 -18.84 6.85
N ILE A 223 -11.47 -18.19 5.92
CA ILE A 223 -11.69 -16.75 5.91
C ILE A 223 -12.75 -16.46 6.98
N VAL A 224 -12.39 -16.73 8.24
CA VAL A 224 -13.15 -16.42 9.45
C VAL A 224 -12.94 -14.95 9.79
#